data_AF-A0A9P0QJP0-F1
#
_entry.id   AF-A0A9P0QJP0-F1
#
_cell.length_a   1.000
_cell.length_b   1.000
_cell.length_c   1.000
_cell.angle_alpha   90.00
_cell.angle_beta   90.00
_cell.angle_gamma   90.00
#
_symmetry.space_group_name_H-M   'P 1'
#
loop_
_entity.id
_entity.type
_entity.pdbx_description
1 polymer ?
#
loop_
_entity_poly.entity_id
_entity_poly.type
_entity_poly.pdbx_seq_one_letter_code
_entity_poly.pdbx_strand_id
1 'polypeptide(L)'
;MFASTSLRNDDGLRASYNISLLIAKSGRPHTIGEKLILPAVEEVLKTVLHKPASDIIKRIPLSNNTVERRIDEMSSDIESFLYKSQQRCALEQDLNVDKYGYQKQVYLMPYWIAITLRQVSRILSQVF
;
A
#
# COMPACT_ATOMS: atom_id res chain seq x y z
N MET A 1 21.31 -22.11 -13.50
CA MET A 1 20.38 -21.25 -14.27
C MET A 1 19.13 -20.86 -13.45
N PHE A 2 19.24 -20.60 -12.13
CA PHE A 2 18.07 -20.36 -11.26
C PHE A 2 17.99 -18.94 -10.65
N ALA A 3 19.03 -18.11 -10.80
CA ALA A 3 19.07 -16.79 -10.16
C ALA A 3 18.43 -15.66 -11.00
N SER A 4 18.40 -15.79 -12.33
CA SER A 4 17.90 -14.75 -13.23
C SER A 4 16.37 -14.70 -13.35
N THR A 5 15.67 -15.73 -12.87
CA THR A 5 14.21 -15.80 -12.82
C THR A 5 13.62 -15.20 -11.56
N SER A 6 14.33 -15.23 -10.42
CA SER A 6 13.85 -14.59 -9.18
C SER A 6 13.89 -13.07 -9.32
N LEU A 7 14.99 -12.55 -9.89
CA LEU A 7 15.32 -11.12 -10.11
C LEU A 7 14.43 -10.38 -11.12
N ARG A 8 13.58 -11.10 -11.87
CA ARG A 8 12.59 -10.50 -12.78
C ARG A 8 11.18 -10.52 -12.21
N ASN A 9 10.95 -11.31 -11.15
CA ASN A 9 9.63 -11.46 -10.51
C ASN A 9 9.46 -10.47 -9.34
N ASP A 10 10.52 -10.22 -8.60
CA ASP A 10 10.64 -9.15 -7.61
C ASP A 10 10.48 -7.74 -8.21
N ASP A 11 10.97 -7.47 -9.43
CA ASP A 11 10.73 -6.18 -10.11
C ASP A 11 9.22 -5.93 -10.38
N GLY A 12 8.50 -6.95 -10.87
CA GLY A 12 7.07 -6.86 -11.13
C GLY A 12 6.24 -6.74 -9.85
N LEU A 13 6.65 -7.47 -8.81
CA LEU A 13 6.06 -7.35 -7.48
C LEU A 13 6.26 -5.95 -6.89
N ARG A 14 7.48 -5.42 -6.94
CA ARG A 14 7.84 -4.08 -6.45
C ARG A 14 7.09 -2.99 -7.20
N ALA A 15 7.03 -3.08 -8.53
CA ALA A 15 6.23 -2.17 -9.34
C ALA A 15 4.76 -2.19 -8.89
N SER A 16 4.23 -3.38 -8.64
CA SER A 16 2.85 -3.50 -8.23
C SER A 16 2.59 -2.95 -6.81
N TYR A 17 3.50 -3.10 -5.83
CA TYR A 17 3.37 -2.43 -4.52
C TYR A 17 3.38 -0.90 -4.65
N ASN A 18 4.28 -0.36 -5.48
CA ASN A 18 4.35 1.08 -5.73
C ASN A 18 3.04 1.61 -6.35
N ILE A 19 2.46 0.88 -7.30
CA ILE A 19 1.18 1.24 -7.93
C ILE A 19 0.04 1.15 -6.91
N SER A 20 -0.02 0.10 -6.08
CA SER A 20 -1.00 -0.01 -4.99
C SER A 20 -0.89 1.17 -4.01
N LEU A 21 0.33 1.59 -3.68
CA LEU A 21 0.57 2.75 -2.82
C LEU A 21 0.08 4.06 -3.46
N LEU A 22 0.29 4.25 -4.77
CA LEU A 22 -0.21 5.42 -5.50
C LEU A 22 -1.75 5.45 -5.52
N ILE A 23 -2.39 4.30 -5.73
CA ILE A 23 -3.86 4.16 -5.68
C ILE A 23 -4.38 4.56 -4.30
N ALA A 24 -3.78 4.01 -3.23
CA ALA A 24 -4.16 4.34 -1.86
C ALA A 24 -3.97 5.84 -1.55
N LYS A 25 -2.83 6.43 -1.94
CA LYS A 25 -2.55 7.87 -1.76
C LYS A 25 -3.55 8.77 -2.51
N SER A 26 -4.01 8.32 -3.67
CA SER A 26 -4.99 9.06 -4.47
C SER A 26 -6.44 8.91 -4.00
N GLY A 27 -6.71 8.07 -2.98
CA GLY A 27 -8.05 7.80 -2.47
C GLY A 27 -8.97 7.12 -3.50
N ARG A 28 -8.38 6.44 -4.51
CA ARG A 28 -9.13 5.78 -5.58
C ARG A 28 -9.49 4.35 -5.21
N PRO A 29 -10.59 3.80 -5.77
CA PRO A 29 -10.90 2.40 -5.56
C PRO A 29 -9.81 1.50 -6.16
N HIS A 30 -9.57 0.36 -5.53
CA HIS A 30 -8.59 -0.64 -5.94
C HIS A 30 -8.88 -1.23 -7.34
N THR A 31 -10.12 -1.08 -7.82
CA THR A 31 -10.56 -1.46 -9.19
C THR A 31 -9.91 -0.64 -10.30
N ILE A 32 -9.33 0.53 -9.99
CA ILE A 32 -8.68 1.39 -10.99
C ILE A 32 -7.42 0.74 -11.58
N GLY A 33 -6.76 -0.15 -10.82
CA GLY A 33 -5.57 -0.87 -11.27
C GLY A 33 -5.86 -1.70 -12.53
N GLU A 34 -6.90 -2.51 -12.47
CA GLU A 34 -7.31 -3.38 -13.58
C GLU A 34 -8.02 -2.62 -14.70
N LYS A 35 -8.89 -1.64 -14.35
CA LYS A 35 -9.72 -0.92 -15.33
C LYS A 35 -8.95 0.12 -16.16
N LEU A 36 -7.89 0.72 -15.61
CA LEU A 36 -7.22 1.86 -16.25
C LEU A 36 -5.70 1.71 -16.30
N ILE A 37 -5.06 1.26 -15.22
CA ILE A 37 -3.59 1.21 -15.17
C ILE A 37 -3.05 0.09 -16.07
N LEU A 38 -3.66 -1.11 -16.03
CA LEU A 38 -3.29 -2.20 -16.92
C LEU A 38 -3.38 -1.84 -18.42
N PRO A 39 -4.51 -1.32 -18.95
CA PRO A 39 -4.60 -0.94 -20.36
C PRO A 39 -3.68 0.24 -20.71
N ALA A 40 -3.44 1.18 -19.79
CA ALA A 40 -2.48 2.26 -20.03
C ALA A 40 -1.05 1.75 -20.16
N VAL A 41 -0.63 0.82 -19.31
CA VAL A 41 0.69 0.17 -19.41
C VAL A 41 0.78 -0.65 -20.71
N GLU A 42 -0.29 -1.34 -21.09
CA GLU A 42 -0.37 -2.07 -22.36
C GLU A 42 -0.13 -1.16 -23.56
N GLU A 43 -0.81 -0.02 -23.60
CA GLU A 43 -0.70 0.95 -24.69
C GLU A 43 0.72 1.51 -24.81
N VAL A 44 1.35 1.89 -23.69
CA VAL A 44 2.73 2.39 -23.68
C VAL A 44 3.71 1.32 -24.18
N LEU A 45 3.54 0.06 -23.77
CA LEU A 45 4.40 -1.04 -24.20
C LEU A 45 4.28 -1.31 -25.71
N LYS A 46 3.07 -1.19 -26.27
CA LYS A 46 2.80 -1.38 -27.70
C LYS A 46 3.29 -0.20 -28.55
N THR A 47 2.98 1.03 -28.13
CA THR A 47 3.21 2.25 -28.93
C THR A 47 4.63 2.78 -28.82
N VAL A 48 5.20 2.83 -27.60
CA VAL A 48 6.51 3.44 -27.35
C VAL A 48 7.62 2.41 -27.48
N LEU A 49 7.40 1.21 -26.93
CA LEU A 49 8.45 0.19 -26.82
C LEU A 49 8.33 -0.91 -27.88
N HIS A 50 7.23 -0.95 -28.64
CA HIS A 50 6.94 -1.97 -29.65
C HIS A 50 7.19 -3.41 -29.15
N LYS A 51 6.87 -3.68 -27.88
CA LYS A 51 7.11 -4.96 -27.21
C LYS A 51 5.80 -5.68 -26.91
N PRO A 52 5.79 -7.02 -26.85
CA PRO A 52 4.62 -7.77 -26.41
C PRO A 52 4.31 -7.44 -24.94
N ALA A 53 3.15 -6.82 -24.72
CA ALA A 53 2.73 -6.39 -23.39
C ALA A 53 2.29 -7.56 -22.48
N SER A 54 1.87 -8.68 -23.06
CA SER A 54 1.35 -9.86 -22.36
C SER A 54 2.29 -10.38 -21.28
N ASP A 55 3.60 -10.41 -21.54
CA ASP A 55 4.58 -11.00 -20.64
C ASP A 55 4.95 -10.06 -19.49
N ILE A 56 4.80 -8.75 -19.70
CA ILE A 56 5.11 -7.72 -18.70
C ILE A 56 3.89 -7.50 -17.80
N ILE A 57 2.69 -7.43 -18.38
CA ILE A 57 1.44 -7.27 -17.62
C ILE A 57 1.22 -8.46 -16.67
N LYS A 58 1.49 -9.69 -17.12
CA LYS A 58 1.40 -10.88 -16.26
C LYS A 58 2.35 -10.84 -15.05
N ARG A 59 3.46 -10.09 -15.13
CA ARG A 59 4.41 -9.94 -14.02
C ARG A 59 4.00 -8.90 -12.99
N ILE A 60 3.08 -8.00 -13.34
CA ILE A 60 2.62 -6.93 -12.45
C ILE A 60 1.18 -7.28 -12.02
N PRO A 61 1.00 -8.11 -10.97
CA PRO A 61 -0.34 -8.52 -10.55
C PRO A 61 -1.06 -7.30 -9.96
N LEU A 62 -1.99 -6.72 -10.72
CA LEU A 62 -2.79 -5.54 -10.35
C LEU A 62 -4.29 -5.85 -10.33
N SER A 63 -4.66 -7.13 -10.16
CA SER A 63 -6.05 -7.50 -9.94
C SER A 63 -6.58 -6.82 -8.69
N ASN A 64 -7.88 -6.56 -8.68
CA ASN A 64 -8.58 -5.89 -7.59
C ASN A 64 -8.16 -6.42 -6.21
N ASN A 65 -8.27 -7.74 -6.02
CA ASN A 65 -7.93 -8.43 -4.77
C ASN A 65 -6.44 -8.32 -4.41
N THR A 66 -5.56 -8.23 -5.42
CA THR A 66 -4.12 -8.06 -5.17
C THR A 66 -3.84 -6.66 -4.64
N VAL A 67 -4.41 -5.63 -5.27
CA VAL A 67 -4.22 -4.24 -4.86
C VAL A 67 -4.77 -4.03 -3.45
N GLU A 68 -5.97 -4.53 -3.16
CA GLU A 68 -6.57 -4.51 -1.82
C GLU A 68 -5.64 -5.18 -0.78
N ARG A 69 -5.21 -6.41 -1.04
CA ARG A 69 -4.32 -7.15 -0.14
C ARG A 69 -3.02 -6.41 0.13
N ARG A 70 -2.40 -5.77 -0.88
CA ARG A 70 -1.18 -4.98 -0.66
C ARG A 70 -1.43 -3.76 0.23
N ILE A 71 -2.58 -3.11 0.06
CA ILE A 71 -2.95 -1.97 0.90
C ILE A 71 -3.15 -2.42 2.35
N ASP A 72 -3.79 -3.56 2.56
CA ASP A 72 -3.98 -4.15 3.89
C ASP A 72 -2.65 -4.57 4.53
N GLU A 73 -1.76 -5.21 3.77
CA GLU A 73 -0.41 -5.56 4.23
C GLU A 73 0.37 -4.31 4.65
N MET A 74 0.37 -3.25 3.83
CA MET A 74 1.02 -1.98 4.18
C MET A 74 0.38 -1.32 5.41
N SER A 75 -0.94 -1.41 5.57
CA SER A 75 -1.64 -0.91 6.77
C SER A 75 -1.22 -1.70 8.01
N SER A 76 -1.15 -3.02 7.90
CA SER A 76 -0.74 -3.92 8.98
C SER A 76 0.72 -3.67 9.39
N ASP A 77 1.61 -3.45 8.43
CA ASP A 77 3.01 -3.14 8.70
C ASP A 77 3.14 -1.84 9.51
N ILE A 78 2.39 -0.80 9.14
CA ILE A 78 2.33 0.47 9.87
C ILE A 78 1.76 0.26 11.28
N GLU A 79 0.66 -0.48 11.42
CA GLU A 79 0.08 -0.81 12.72
C GLU A 79 1.09 -1.56 13.61
N SER A 80 1.83 -2.52 13.05
CA SER A 80 2.85 -3.28 13.77
C SER A 80 4.05 -2.40 14.19
N PHE A 81 4.46 -1.47 13.33
CA PHE A 81 5.53 -0.51 13.62
C PHE A 81 5.12 0.43 14.75
N LEU A 82 3.88 0.94 14.69
CA LEU A 82 3.31 1.80 15.73
C LEU A 82 3.21 1.05 17.06
N TYR A 83 2.67 -0.17 17.05
CA TYR A 83 2.59 -1.02 18.24
C TYR A 83 3.98 -1.23 18.87
N LYS A 84 4.98 -1.59 18.07
CA LYS A 84 6.37 -1.77 18.52
C LYS A 84 6.96 -0.47 19.06
N SER A 85 6.72 0.66 18.41
CA SER A 85 7.20 1.97 18.84
C SER A 85 6.55 2.40 20.17
N GLN A 86 5.25 2.14 20.34
CA GLN A 86 4.51 2.46 21.55
C GLN A 86 4.94 1.58 22.72
N GLN A 87 5.17 0.28 22.48
CA GLN A 87 5.72 -0.62 23.49
C GLN A 87 7.15 -0.20 23.90
N ARG A 88 7.98 0.24 22.95
CA ARG A 88 9.32 0.76 23.24
C ARG A 88 9.27 2.05 24.06
N CYS A 89 8.39 2.98 23.69
CA CYS A 89 8.17 4.21 24.47
C CYS A 89 7.60 3.92 25.87
N ALA A 90 6.74 2.92 26.04
CA ALA A 90 6.20 2.51 27.34
C ALA A 90 7.29 1.92 28.26
N LEU A 91 8.27 1.20 27.71
CA LEU A 91 9.41 0.68 28.46
C LEU A 91 10.42 1.80 28.84
N GLU A 92 10.55 2.83 28.01
CA GLU A 92 11.36 4.03 28.31
C GLU A 92 10.70 4.96 29.33
N GLN A 93 9.38 4.85 29.46
CA GLN A 93 8.50 5.64 30.32
C GLN A 93 8.60 5.23 31.81
N ASP A 94 8.92 3.96 32.10
CA ASP A 94 9.25 3.49 33.45
C ASP A 94 10.60 4.06 33.99
N LEU A 95 11.41 4.71 33.14
CA LEU A 95 12.69 5.33 33.49
C LEU A 95 12.63 6.87 33.58
N ASN A 96 11.52 7.53 33.22
CA ASN A 96 11.43 9.00 33.27
C ASN A 96 9.96 9.47 33.32
N VAL A 97 9.49 9.88 34.50
CA VAL A 97 8.06 10.07 34.85
C VAL A 97 7.47 11.40 34.33
N ASP A 98 8.22 12.21 33.57
CA ASP A 98 7.96 13.66 33.54
C ASP A 98 7.28 14.19 32.24
N LYS A 99 7.09 13.38 31.18
CA LYS A 99 6.77 13.91 29.81
C LYS A 99 5.49 13.38 29.13
N TYR A 100 4.53 12.88 29.88
CA TYR A 100 3.40 12.09 29.34
C TYR A 100 2.25 12.88 28.68
N GLY A 101 2.14 14.19 28.90
CA GLY A 101 0.99 14.98 28.43
C GLY A 101 1.02 15.27 26.92
N TYR A 102 2.19 15.59 26.35
CA TYR A 102 2.32 16.06 24.97
C TYR A 102 2.41 14.92 23.94
N GLN A 103 2.94 13.76 24.34
CA GLN A 103 3.11 12.61 23.46
C GLN A 103 1.76 11.98 23.08
N LYS A 104 0.79 11.91 24.01
CA LYS A 104 -0.52 11.29 23.75
C LYS A 104 -1.30 11.98 22.61
N GLN A 105 -1.18 13.31 22.50
CA GLN A 105 -1.86 14.10 21.46
C GLN A 105 -1.30 13.81 20.06
N VAL A 106 0.01 13.57 19.95
CA VAL A 106 0.70 13.31 18.67
C VAL A 106 0.39 11.90 18.14
N TYR A 107 0.24 10.90 19.02
CA TYR A 107 -0.11 9.52 18.64
C TYR A 107 -1.60 9.32 18.31
N LEU A 108 -2.50 10.15 18.85
CA LEU A 108 -3.94 10.07 18.56
C LEU A 108 -4.28 10.61 17.15
N MET A 109 -3.55 11.60 16.65
CA MET A 109 -3.82 12.22 15.35
C MET A 109 -3.76 11.24 14.14
N PRO A 110 -2.76 10.35 13.99
CA PRO A 110 -2.77 9.36 12.91
C PRO A 110 -3.89 8.32 13.08
N TYR A 111 -4.32 8.02 14.31
CA TYR A 111 -5.40 7.06 14.59
C TYR A 111 -6.77 7.57 14.11
N TRP A 112 -7.07 8.87 14.30
CA TRP A 112 -8.30 9.49 13.77
C TRP A 112 -8.29 9.59 12.24
N ILE A 113 -7.13 9.84 11.64
CA ILE A 113 -6.97 9.85 10.18
C ILE A 113 -7.19 8.43 9.61
N ALA A 114 -6.66 7.39 10.26
CA ALA A 114 -6.87 6.01 9.84
C ALA A 114 -8.34 5.56 9.97
N ILE A 115 -9.04 5.95 11.04
CA ILE A 115 -10.47 5.65 11.24
C ILE A 115 -11.33 6.36 10.19
N THR A 116 -11.07 7.64 9.93
CA THR A 116 -11.82 8.42 8.93
C THR A 116 -11.57 7.91 7.52
N LEU A 117 -10.33 7.53 7.17
CA LEU A 117 -10.02 6.87 5.89
C LEU A 117 -10.71 5.50 5.76
N ARG A 118 -10.80 4.72 6.85
CA ARG A 118 -11.46 3.41 6.86
C ARG A 118 -12.99 3.54 6.76
N GLN A 119 -13.60 4.56 7.36
CA GLN A 119 -15.04 4.85 7.22
C GLN A 119 -15.40 5.36 5.81
N VAL A 120 -14.60 6.29 5.26
CA VAL A 120 -14.83 6.82 3.90
C VAL A 120 -14.68 5.72 2.85
N SER A 121 -13.68 4.83 3.00
CA SER A 121 -13.52 3.65 2.15
C SER A 121 -14.73 2.70 2.19
N ARG A 122 -15.29 2.47 3.38
CA ARG A 122 -16.43 1.56 3.57
C ARG A 122 -17.74 2.11 3.00
N ILE A 123 -17.93 3.43 3.05
CA ILE A 123 -19.11 4.12 2.50
C ILE A 123 -19.05 4.15 0.97
N LEU A 124 -17.86 4.39 0.39
CA LEU A 124 -17.68 4.39 -1.06
C LEU A 124 -17.88 3.00 -1.71
N SER A 125 -17.67 1.92 -0.96
CA SER A 125 -17.90 0.53 -1.41
C SER A 125 -19.38 0.08 -1.36
N GLN A 126 -20.26 0.85 -0.71
CA GLN A 126 -21.70 0.55 -0.61
C GLN A 126 -22.54 1.37 -1.61
N VAL A 127 -21.95 2.38 -2.25
CA VAL A 127 -22.65 3.35 -3.12
C VAL A 127 -22.22 3.25 -4.59
N PHE A 128 -21.15 2.50 -4.89
CA PHE A 128 -20.64 2.21 -6.24
C PHE A 128 -20.27 0.73 -6.36
#